data_AF-A0A9C8NYC2-F1
#
_entry.id   AF-A0A9C8NYC2-F1
#
_cell.length_a   1.000
_cell.length_b   1.000
_cell.length_c   1.000
_cell.angle_alpha   90.00
_cell.angle_beta   90.00
_cell.angle_gamma   90.00
#
_symmetry.space_group_name_H-M   'P 1'
#
loop_
_entity.id
_entity.type
_entity.pdbx_description
1 polymer ?
#
loop_
_entity_poly.entity_id
_entity_poly.type
_entity_poly.pdbx_seq_one_letter_code
_entity_poly.pdbx_strand_id
1 'polypeptide(L)'
;MIVGIGSDIARIERFARAVQRHGPRFALRILGPDEHAVWLQKAQPAAFLAKRFAAKEAFVKALGLGLREGMQWCDIQVLNDALGKPHLMLSGEADRLMKVAGVTASHITLSDEADYAVAFVVLER
;
A
#
# COMPACT_ATOMS: atom_id res chain seq x y z
N MET A 1 -22.27 4.14 2.40
CA MET A 1 -21.89 5.58 2.50
C MET A 1 -20.37 5.68 2.53
N ILE A 2 -19.75 6.70 1.92
CA ILE A 2 -18.27 6.85 1.97
C ILE A 2 -17.83 7.23 3.40
N VAL A 3 -16.93 6.45 3.98
CA VAL A 3 -16.27 6.74 5.27
C VAL A 3 -15.10 7.68 5.06
N GLY A 4 -14.31 7.45 4.00
CA GLY A 4 -13.19 8.32 3.65
C GLY A 4 -12.55 7.97 2.31
N ILE A 5 -11.77 8.90 1.79
CA ILE A 5 -11.02 8.76 0.54
C ILE A 5 -9.56 9.14 0.75
N GLY A 6 -8.67 8.54 -0.03
CA GLY A 6 -7.26 8.86 0.03
C GLY A 6 -6.57 8.66 -1.31
N SER A 7 -5.57 9.51 -1.54
CA SER A 7 -4.75 9.46 -2.75
C SER A 7 -3.29 9.71 -2.37
N ASP A 8 -2.38 9.04 -3.07
CA ASP A 8 -0.95 9.28 -2.94
C ASP A 8 -0.22 9.11 -4.27
N ILE A 9 0.88 9.85 -4.41
CA ILE A 9 1.79 9.78 -5.55
C ILE A 9 3.23 9.56 -5.07
N ALA A 10 3.88 8.57 -5.64
CA ALA A 10 5.21 8.12 -5.28
C ALA A 10 6.15 8.21 -6.49
N ARG A 11 7.26 8.95 -6.36
CA ARG A 11 8.33 8.97 -7.37
C ARG A 11 9.16 7.68 -7.27
N ILE A 12 9.19 6.90 -8.33
CA ILE A 12 9.82 5.56 -8.39
C ILE A 12 11.31 5.63 -8.03
N GLU A 13 12.01 6.65 -8.54
CA GLU A 13 13.43 6.87 -8.30
C GLU A 13 13.79 6.92 -6.80
N ARG A 14 12.91 7.48 -5.95
CA ARG A 14 13.14 7.56 -4.50
C ARG A 14 13.26 6.18 -3.87
N PHE A 15 12.51 5.20 -4.37
CA PHE A 15 12.54 3.82 -3.88
C PHE A 15 13.78 3.08 -4.38
N ALA A 16 14.17 3.30 -5.63
CA ALA A 16 15.43 2.76 -6.15
C ALA A 16 16.63 3.24 -5.31
N ARG A 17 16.72 4.55 -5.05
CA ARG A 17 17.78 5.14 -4.20
C ARG A 17 17.72 4.63 -2.76
N ALA A 18 16.53 4.49 -2.18
CA ALA A 18 16.37 3.99 -0.82
C ALA A 18 16.81 2.53 -0.67
N VAL A 19 16.44 1.66 -1.62
CA VAL A 19 16.89 0.26 -1.65
C VAL A 19 18.39 0.18 -1.85
N GLN A 20 18.98 0.99 -2.73
CA GLN A 20 20.43 1.04 -2.92
C GLN A 20 21.17 1.46 -1.64
N ARG A 21 20.63 2.44 -0.90
CA ARG A 21 21.26 2.99 0.32
C ARG A 21 21.10 2.08 1.54
N HIS A 22 19.94 1.44 1.71
CA HIS A 22 19.57 0.74 2.93
C HIS A 22 19.45 -0.78 2.75
N GLY A 23 19.64 -1.27 1.53
CA GLY A 23 19.50 -2.67 1.15
C GLY A 23 18.06 -3.18 1.21
N PRO A 24 17.87 -4.51 1.06
CA PRO A 24 16.56 -5.16 1.03
C PRO A 24 15.73 -4.95 2.31
N ARG A 25 16.37 -4.64 3.45
CA ARG A 25 15.68 -4.36 4.72
C ARG A 25 14.72 -3.18 4.62
N PHE A 26 14.97 -2.22 3.73
CA PHE A 26 14.02 -1.13 3.49
C PHE A 26 12.71 -1.63 2.89
N ALA A 27 12.79 -2.54 1.91
CA ALA A 27 11.62 -3.14 1.28
C ALA A 27 10.79 -3.92 2.32
N LEU A 28 11.44 -4.69 3.19
CA LEU A 28 10.79 -5.46 4.26
C LEU A 28 10.07 -4.62 5.32
N ARG A 29 10.42 -3.33 5.45
CA ARG A 29 9.67 -2.41 6.33
C ARG A 29 8.37 -1.95 5.70
N ILE A 30 8.29 -1.93 4.36
CA ILE A 30 7.10 -1.48 3.63
C ILE A 30 6.22 -2.67 3.30
N LEU A 31 6.78 -3.74 2.75
CA LEU A 31 6.05 -4.88 2.23
C LEU A 31 5.61 -5.85 3.34
N GLY A 32 4.39 -6.36 3.22
CA GLY A 32 3.99 -7.56 3.95
C GLY A 32 4.60 -8.84 3.35
N PRO A 33 4.39 -9.98 4.01
CA PRO A 33 5.02 -11.25 3.63
C PRO A 33 4.68 -11.70 2.21
N ASP A 34 3.41 -11.58 1.81
CA ASP A 34 2.93 -12.03 0.49
C ASP A 34 3.39 -11.07 -0.61
N GLU A 35 3.39 -9.76 -0.32
CA GLU A 35 3.94 -8.77 -1.24
C GLU A 35 5.44 -8.94 -1.44
N HIS A 36 6.17 -9.31 -0.39
CA HIS A 36 7.61 -9.55 -0.47
C HIS A 36 7.93 -10.75 -1.37
N ALA A 37 7.16 -11.84 -1.26
CA ALA A 37 7.31 -13.00 -2.15
C ALA A 37 7.12 -12.61 -3.62
N VAL A 38 6.14 -11.75 -3.91
CA VAL A 38 5.90 -11.21 -5.26
C VAL A 38 7.02 -10.27 -5.70
N TRP A 39 7.50 -9.40 -4.80
CA TRP A 39 8.53 -8.41 -5.09
C TRP A 39 9.85 -9.03 -5.57
N LEU A 40 10.27 -10.14 -4.96
CA LEU A 40 11.48 -10.88 -5.32
C LEU A 40 11.47 -11.38 -6.78
N GLN A 41 10.29 -11.50 -7.39
CA GLN A 41 10.10 -12.01 -8.75
C GLN A 41 9.94 -10.88 -9.78
N LYS A 42 9.91 -9.60 -9.37
CA LYS A 42 9.64 -8.48 -10.28
C LYS A 42 10.90 -8.03 -11.01
N ALA A 43 10.77 -7.86 -12.33
CA ALA A 43 11.80 -7.23 -13.16
C ALA A 43 12.06 -5.75 -12.80
N GLN A 44 11.04 -5.06 -12.28
CA GLN A 44 11.14 -3.67 -11.82
C GLN A 44 10.79 -3.54 -10.32
N PRO A 45 11.71 -3.93 -9.42
CA PRO A 45 11.44 -3.99 -7.98
C PRO A 45 11.18 -2.61 -7.35
N ALA A 46 11.79 -1.54 -7.88
CA ALA A 46 11.56 -0.18 -7.38
C ALA A 46 10.16 0.34 -7.73
N ALA A 47 9.69 0.11 -8.96
CA ALA A 47 8.34 0.49 -9.39
C ALA A 47 7.26 -0.27 -8.58
N PHE A 48 7.51 -1.56 -8.29
CA PHE A 48 6.64 -2.33 -7.42
C PHE A 48 6.55 -1.73 -6.01
N LEU A 49 7.69 -1.41 -5.38
CA LEU A 49 7.72 -0.77 -4.06
C LEU A 49 7.00 0.58 -4.04
N ALA A 50 7.21 1.40 -5.06
CA ALA A 50 6.55 2.71 -5.17
C ALA A 50 5.03 2.57 -5.24
N LYS A 51 4.51 1.62 -6.03
CA LYS A 51 3.07 1.31 -6.09
C LYS A 51 2.51 0.85 -4.75
N ARG A 52 3.22 -0.04 -4.04
CA ARG A 52 2.80 -0.52 -2.72
C ARG A 52 2.82 0.59 -1.68
N PHE A 53 3.84 1.45 -1.70
CA PHE A 53 3.89 2.59 -0.81
C PHE A 53 2.74 3.57 -1.06
N ALA A 54 2.52 3.99 -2.31
CA ALA A 54 1.43 4.90 -2.65
C ALA A 54 0.07 4.34 -2.24
N ALA A 55 -0.16 3.05 -2.48
CA ALA A 55 -1.38 2.36 -2.08
C ALA A 55 -1.62 2.39 -0.56
N LYS A 56 -0.59 2.11 0.23
CA LYS A 56 -0.68 2.08 1.69
C LYS A 56 -0.88 3.48 2.26
N GLU A 57 -0.16 4.48 1.74
CA GLU A 57 -0.36 5.89 2.10
C GLU A 57 -1.79 6.36 1.74
N ALA A 58 -2.30 5.98 0.57
CA ALA A 58 -3.66 6.29 0.16
C ALA A 58 -4.69 5.66 1.11
N PHE A 59 -4.50 4.40 1.53
CA PHE A 59 -5.35 3.76 2.54
C PHE A 59 -5.30 4.49 3.88
N VAL A 60 -4.10 4.81 4.36
CA VAL A 60 -3.88 5.52 5.64
C VAL A 60 -4.57 6.88 5.64
N LYS A 61 -4.52 7.61 4.51
CA LYS A 61 -5.24 8.88 4.32
C LYS A 61 -6.75 8.68 4.30
N ALA A 62 -7.23 7.64 3.62
CA ALA A 62 -8.65 7.32 3.55
C ALA A 62 -9.24 6.97 4.92
N LEU A 63 -8.45 6.32 5.79
CA LEU A 63 -8.86 6.01 7.16
C LEU A 63 -8.82 7.24 8.09
N GLY A 64 -8.02 8.27 7.75
CA GLY A 64 -7.98 9.56 8.45
C GLY A 64 -7.14 9.57 9.74
N LEU A 65 -6.43 8.48 10.06
CA LEU A 65 -5.66 8.35 11.31
C LEU A 65 -4.15 8.63 11.13
N GLY A 66 -3.66 8.59 9.90
CA GLY A 66 -2.22 8.54 9.64
C GLY A 66 -1.61 7.19 10.02
N LEU A 67 -0.30 7.01 9.79
CA LEU A 67 0.42 5.81 10.25
C LEU A 67 0.74 5.95 11.76
N ARG A 68 -0.29 5.85 12.58
CA ARG A 68 -0.26 6.06 14.03
C ARG A 68 -0.96 4.89 14.74
N GLU A 69 -1.09 4.97 16.06
CA GLU A 69 -1.80 3.97 16.87
C GLU A 69 -1.21 2.55 16.81
N GLY A 70 0.06 2.42 16.42
CA GLY A 70 0.75 1.11 16.33
C GLY A 70 0.65 0.43 14.96
N MET A 71 -0.09 1.00 14.00
CA MET A 71 -0.18 0.52 12.63
C MET A 71 1.19 0.46 11.96
N GLN A 72 1.53 -0.68 11.35
CA GLN A 72 2.74 -0.86 10.57
C GLN A 72 2.43 -0.93 9.07
N TRP A 73 3.39 -0.56 8.22
CA TRP A 73 3.23 -0.68 6.77
C TRP A 73 3.00 -2.12 6.31
N CYS A 74 3.65 -3.09 6.95
CA CYS A 74 3.51 -4.51 6.62
C CYS A 74 2.12 -5.07 6.96
N ASP A 75 1.34 -4.39 7.80
CA ASP A 75 -0.04 -4.76 8.12
C ASP A 75 -1.03 -4.42 7.00
N ILE A 76 -0.63 -3.61 6.01
CA ILE A 76 -1.46 -3.20 4.89
C ILE A 76 -0.88 -3.80 3.62
N GLN A 77 -1.32 -4.99 3.21
CA GLN A 77 -0.85 -5.58 1.96
C GLN A 77 -1.74 -5.19 0.79
N VAL A 78 -1.15 -5.03 -0.39
CA VAL A 78 -1.87 -4.83 -1.65
C VAL A 78 -1.56 -6.00 -2.56
N LEU A 79 -2.55 -6.85 -2.77
CA LEU A 79 -2.47 -8.04 -3.60
C LEU A 79 -3.35 -7.88 -4.83
N ASN A 80 -3.27 -8.84 -5.75
CA ASN A 80 -4.05 -8.85 -6.97
C ASN A 80 -4.91 -10.13 -6.99
N ASP A 81 -6.15 -10.03 -7.44
CA ASP A 81 -6.98 -11.20 -7.69
C ASP A 81 -6.54 -11.96 -8.96
N ALA A 82 -7.25 -13.04 -9.29
CA ALA A 82 -6.95 -13.86 -10.48
C ALA A 82 -7.05 -13.09 -11.81
N LEU A 83 -7.79 -11.98 -11.85
CA LEU A 83 -7.94 -11.12 -13.02
C LEU A 83 -6.99 -9.93 -12.99
N GLY A 84 -6.15 -9.81 -11.96
CA GLY A 84 -5.18 -8.73 -11.79
C GLY A 84 -5.73 -7.48 -11.09
N LYS A 85 -6.98 -7.45 -10.65
CA LYS A 85 -7.53 -6.29 -9.92
C LYS A 85 -6.88 -6.19 -8.54
N PRO A 86 -6.36 -5.01 -8.13
CA PRO A 86 -5.76 -4.85 -6.82
C PRO A 86 -6.82 -4.87 -5.71
N HIS A 87 -6.47 -5.42 -4.55
CA HIS A 87 -7.26 -5.37 -3.33
C HIS A 87 -6.36 -5.23 -2.10
N LEU A 88 -6.91 -4.71 -1.01
CA LEU A 88 -6.23 -4.61 0.28
C LEU A 88 -6.42 -5.89 1.09
N MET A 89 -5.34 -6.38 1.69
CA MET A 89 -5.37 -7.42 2.70
C MET A 89 -4.75 -6.87 3.98
N LEU A 90 -5.57 -6.69 5.01
CA LEU A 90 -5.17 -6.07 6.25
C LEU A 90 -4.93 -7.11 7.34
N SER A 91 -3.97 -6.83 8.21
CA SER A 91 -3.70 -7.59 9.43
C SER A 91 -3.47 -6.66 10.62
N GLY A 92 -3.32 -7.25 11.81
CA GLY A 92 -2.90 -6.54 13.00
C GLY A 92 -3.75 -5.30 13.28
N GLU A 93 -3.06 -4.19 13.51
CA GLU A 93 -3.70 -2.94 13.91
C GLU A 93 -4.45 -2.25 12.76
N ALA A 94 -4.03 -2.46 11.50
CA ALA A 94 -4.72 -1.93 10.33
C ALA A 94 -6.14 -2.51 10.19
N ASP A 95 -6.29 -3.83 10.35
CA ASP A 95 -7.59 -4.51 10.31
C ASP A 95 -8.49 -4.08 11.48
N ARG A 96 -7.91 -3.98 12.69
CA ARG A 96 -8.64 -3.51 13.87
C ARG A 96 -9.19 -2.09 13.67
N LEU A 97 -8.35 -1.16 13.20
CA LEU A 97 -8.75 0.24 13.01
C LEU A 97 -9.77 0.42 11.87
N MET A 98 -9.67 -0.36 10.79
CA MET A 98 -10.68 -0.37 9.72
C MET A 98 -12.07 -0.76 10.28
N LYS A 99 -12.12 -1.78 11.14
CA LYS A 99 -13.36 -2.22 11.80
C LYS A 99 -13.91 -1.18 12.77
N VAL A 100 -13.06 -0.55 13.59
CA VAL A 100 -13.47 0.52 14.52
C VAL A 100 -14.03 1.73 13.77
N ALA A 101 -13.47 2.08 12.61
CA ALA A 101 -14.00 3.13 11.74
C ALA A 101 -15.36 2.79 11.10
N GLY A 102 -15.83 1.54 11.26
CA GLY A 102 -17.08 1.05 10.70
C GLY A 102 -17.03 0.95 9.18
N VAL A 103 -15.88 0.60 8.61
CA VAL A 103 -15.69 0.36 7.19
C VAL A 103 -16.06 -1.10 6.89
N THR A 104 -16.92 -1.30 5.90
CA THR A 104 -17.42 -2.62 5.46
C THR A 104 -16.78 -3.07 4.15
N ALA A 105 -16.28 -2.13 3.34
CA ALA A 105 -15.56 -2.45 2.12
C ALA A 105 -14.50 -1.38 1.77
N SER A 106 -13.52 -1.82 0.98
CA SER A 106 -12.44 -0.97 0.48
C SER A 106 -12.28 -1.17 -1.02
N HIS A 107 -12.11 -0.06 -1.72
CA HIS A 107 -11.88 -0.02 -3.16
C HIS A 107 -10.55 0.64 -3.40
N ILE A 108 -9.70 -0.01 -4.20
CA ILE A 108 -8.37 0.50 -4.54
C ILE A 108 -8.14 0.43 -6.04
N THR A 109 -7.47 1.45 -6.56
CA THR A 109 -6.91 1.45 -7.91
C THR A 109 -5.48 1.97 -7.88
N LEU A 110 -4.67 1.47 -8.81
CA LEU A 110 -3.26 1.81 -8.97
C LEU A 110 -3.04 2.21 -10.43
N SER A 111 -2.20 3.23 -10.64
CA SER A 111 -1.69 3.58 -11.96
C SER A 111 -0.20 3.90 -11.83
N ASP A 112 0.57 3.62 -12.86
CA ASP A 112 1.96 4.04 -12.92
C ASP A 112 2.40 4.40 -14.33
N GLU A 113 3.40 5.25 -14.40
CA GLU A 113 4.15 5.63 -15.59
C GLU A 113 5.65 5.58 -15.23
N ALA A 114 6.53 5.79 -16.22
CA ALA A 114 7.99 5.70 -16.06
C ALA A 114 8.56 6.23 -14.73
N ASP A 115 8.08 7.38 -14.25
CA ASP A 115 8.65 8.06 -13.08
C ASP A 115 7.78 8.00 -11.81
N TYR A 116 6.48 7.71 -11.96
CA TYR A 116 5.51 7.91 -10.89
C TYR A 116 4.55 6.73 -10.77
N ALA A 117 4.26 6.38 -9.52
CA ALA A 117 3.15 5.51 -9.15
C ALA A 117 2.10 6.33 -8.40
N VAL A 118 0.82 6.08 -8.68
CA VAL A 118 -0.33 6.72 -8.05
C VAL A 118 -1.28 5.65 -7.53
N ALA A 119 -1.88 5.90 -6.38
CA ALA A 119 -2.94 5.07 -5.85
C ALA A 119 -4.11 5.93 -5.36
N PHE A 120 -5.32 5.37 -5.48
CA PHE A 120 -6.54 5.95 -4.94
C PHE A 120 -7.33 4.90 -4.18
N VAL A 121 -7.82 5.26 -3.01
CA VAL A 121 -8.59 4.39 -2.11
C VAL A 121 -9.90 5.06 -1.72
N VAL A 122 -10.98 4.29 -1.73
CA VAL A 122 -12.29 4.64 -1.16
C VAL A 122 -12.64 3.60 -0.11
N LEU A 123 -12.98 4.07 1.09
CA LEU A 123 -13.50 3.24 2.17
C LEU A 123 -15.00 3.49 2.31
N GLU A 124 -15.80 2.43 2.32
CA GLU A 124 -17.25 2.50 2.43
C GLU A 124 -17.77 1.78 3.66
N ARG A 125 -18.93 2.25 4.15
CA ARG A 125 -19.78 1.60 5.14
C ARG A 125 -21.01 1.03 4.48
#